data_AF-A0A6N3CRC8-F1
#
_entry.id   AF-A0A6N3CRC8-F1
#
_cell.length_a   1.000
_cell.length_b   1.000
_cell.length_c   1.000
_cell.angle_alpha   90.00
_cell.angle_beta   90.00
_cell.angle_gamma   90.00
#
_symmetry.space_group_name_H-M   'P 1'
#
loop_
_entity.id
_entity.type
_entity.pdbx_description
1 polymer ?
#
loop_
_entity_poly.entity_id
_entity_poly.type
_entity_poly.pdbx_seq_one_letter_code
_entity_poly.pdbx_strand_id
1 'polypeptide(L)'
;MLYTPNNLLYKYIRYRFRRIQIQCNMVYDVTPEEEHEICRNLLKKRAKILIPVGILYCLIFAVSFVWLLGTSEELNPVMQWEVSVIDYVIPIINTIDFKWYAYSLDLLRVAVILAPIAIINVFPYIIFSYIVDTILLRRRVKVLIKEYSTDEKLFG
;
A
#
# COMPACT_ATOMS: atom_id res chain seq x y z
N MET A 1 0.17 -16.76 -3.50
CA MET A 1 0.05 -16.69 -2.02
C MET A 1 -0.66 -15.43 -1.47
N LEU A 2 -0.89 -14.35 -2.23
CA LEU A 2 -1.46 -13.09 -1.68
C LEU A 2 -2.92 -13.16 -1.19
N TYR A 3 -3.69 -14.21 -1.50
CA TYR A 3 -5.14 -14.27 -1.29
C TYR A 3 -5.58 -15.27 -0.21
N THR A 4 -4.66 -15.67 0.67
CA THR A 4 -4.96 -16.60 1.77
C THR A 4 -5.43 -15.85 3.02
N PRO A 5 -6.28 -16.48 3.85
CA PRO A 5 -6.83 -15.86 5.06
C PRO A 5 -5.78 -15.49 6.11
N ASN A 6 -4.57 -16.05 6.04
CA ASN A 6 -3.48 -15.72 6.94
C ASN A 6 -2.69 -14.46 6.51
N ASN A 7 -3.01 -13.85 5.36
CA ASN A 7 -2.37 -12.61 4.92
C ASN A 7 -2.89 -11.40 5.72
N LEU A 8 -1.98 -10.59 6.25
CA LEU A 8 -2.27 -9.32 6.95
C LEU A 8 -3.16 -8.39 6.11
N LEU A 9 -2.89 -8.30 4.81
CA LEU A 9 -3.66 -7.48 3.89
C LEU A 9 -5.09 -8.01 3.72
N TYR A 10 -5.27 -9.33 3.71
CA TYR A 10 -6.60 -9.94 3.65
C TYR A 10 -7.38 -9.62 4.93
N LYS A 11 -6.77 -9.78 6.10
CA LYS A 11 -7.40 -9.44 7.39
C LYS A 11 -7.81 -7.97 7.45
N TYR A 12 -6.96 -7.07 6.97
CA TYR A 12 -7.24 -5.63 6.90
C TYR A 12 -8.47 -5.32 6.02
N ILE A 13 -8.51 -5.85 4.79
CA ILE A 13 -9.63 -5.60 3.88
C ILE A 13 -10.93 -6.20 4.42
N ARG A 14 -10.87 -7.42 4.98
CA ARG A 14 -12.03 -8.07 5.62
C ARG A 14 -12.59 -7.24 6.76
N TYR A 15 -11.74 -6.76 7.67
CA TYR A 15 -12.15 -5.89 8.77
C TYR A 15 -12.81 -4.60 8.27
N ARG A 16 -12.22 -3.96 7.25
CA ARG A 16 -12.76 -2.73 6.65
C ARG A 16 -14.09 -2.96 5.94
N PHE A 17 -14.22 -4.06 5.21
CA PHE A 17 -15.46 -4.45 4.55
C PHE A 17 -16.59 -4.63 5.58
N ARG A 18 -16.37 -5.39 6.64
CA ARG A 18 -17.33 -5.57 7.74
C ARG A 18 -17.73 -4.25 8.39
N ARG A 19 -16.77 -3.36 8.64
CA ARG A 19 -17.07 -2.03 9.21
C ARG A 19 -18.04 -1.25 8.33
N ILE A 20 -17.85 -1.27 7.01
CA ILE A 20 -18.72 -0.55 6.06
C ILE A 20 -20.09 -1.22 5.95
N GLN A 21 -20.17 -2.55 5.99
CA GLN A 21 -21.46 -3.27 6.01
C GLN A 21 -22.31 -2.88 7.22
N ILE A 22 -21.71 -2.85 8.42
CA ILE A 22 -22.38 -2.40 9.65
C ILE A 22 -22.88 -0.96 9.51
N GLN A 23 -22.05 -0.06 8.95
CA GLN A 23 -22.43 1.34 8.73
C GLN A 23 -23.61 1.49 7.75
N CYS A 24 -23.75 0.59 6.78
CA CYS A 24 -24.82 0.60 5.80
C CYS A 24 -26.06 -0.21 6.22
N ASN A 25 -26.10 -0.74 7.46
CA ASN A 25 -27.18 -1.61 7.97
C ASN A 25 -27.55 -2.76 7.02
N MET A 26 -26.56 -3.26 6.28
CA MET A 26 -26.73 -4.42 5.41
C MET A 26 -26.83 -5.64 6.33
N VAL A 27 -28.02 -6.24 6.40
CA VAL A 27 -28.29 -7.46 7.15
C VAL A 27 -27.33 -8.55 6.69
N TYR A 28 -26.91 -9.38 7.65
CA TYR A 28 -25.84 -10.38 7.61
C TYR A 28 -26.11 -11.58 6.68
N ASP A 29 -26.78 -11.40 5.54
CA ASP A 29 -27.12 -12.50 4.63
C ASP A 29 -25.97 -12.93 3.71
N VAL A 30 -24.80 -12.27 3.80
CA VAL A 30 -23.61 -12.71 3.08
C VAL A 30 -22.99 -13.90 3.82
N THR A 31 -23.00 -15.07 3.19
CA THR A 31 -22.36 -16.27 3.75
C THR A 31 -20.85 -16.05 3.92
N PRO A 32 -20.18 -16.74 4.87
CA PRO A 32 -18.73 -16.62 5.05
C PRO A 32 -17.92 -16.98 3.79
N GLU A 33 -18.50 -17.80 2.92
CA GLU A 33 -17.93 -18.21 1.62
C GLU A 33 -18.00 -17.07 0.59
N GLU A 34 -19.16 -16.43 0.46
CA GLU A 34 -19.35 -15.23 -0.38
C GLU A 34 -18.49 -14.06 0.10
N GLU A 35 -18.40 -13.84 1.42
CA GLU A 35 -17.52 -12.82 2.02
C GLU A 35 -16.07 -13.05 1.58
N HIS A 36 -15.63 -14.30 1.59
CA HIS A 36 -14.28 -14.67 1.20
C HIS A 36 -14.01 -14.40 -0.29
N GLU A 37 -14.95 -14.76 -1.17
CA GLU A 37 -14.85 -14.51 -2.60
C GLU A 37 -14.84 -13.01 -2.92
N ILE A 38 -15.73 -12.24 -2.28
CA ILE A 38 -15.79 -10.78 -2.41
C ILE A 38 -14.46 -10.15 -1.98
N CYS A 39 -13.91 -10.55 -0.83
CA CYS A 39 -12.62 -10.05 -0.35
C CYS A 39 -11.47 -10.40 -1.30
N ARG A 40 -11.46 -11.62 -1.87
CA ARG A 40 -10.46 -12.05 -2.85
C ARG A 40 -10.54 -11.24 -4.14
N ASN A 41 -11.75 -11.02 -4.66
CA ASN A 41 -11.98 -10.22 -5.86
C ASN A 41 -11.62 -8.74 -5.66
N LEU A 42 -11.91 -8.19 -4.48
CA LEU A 42 -11.47 -6.85 -4.07
C LEU A 42 -9.94 -6.74 -4.04
N LEU A 43 -9.24 -7.71 -3.46
CA LEU A 43 -7.78 -7.75 -3.45
C LEU A 43 -7.19 -7.80 -4.89
N LYS A 44 -7.77 -8.61 -5.78
CA LYS A 44 -7.35 -8.68 -7.18
C LYS A 44 -7.54 -7.34 -7.89
N LYS A 45 -8.70 -6.71 -7.69
CA LYS A 45 -9.02 -5.40 -8.28
C LYS A 45 -8.13 -4.28 -7.73
N ARG A 46 -7.87 -4.30 -6.42
CA ARG A 46 -6.90 -3.44 -5.75
C ARG A 46 -5.52 -3.60 -6.40
N ALA A 47 -5.00 -4.82 -6.48
CA ALA A 47 -3.68 -5.07 -7.06
C ALA A 47 -3.59 -4.57 -8.52
N LYS A 48 -4.63 -4.83 -9.33
CA LYS A 48 -4.70 -4.36 -10.72
C LYS A 48 -4.63 -2.83 -10.87
N ILE A 49 -5.11 -2.08 -9.88
CA ILE A 49 -5.08 -0.61 -9.90
C ILE A 49 -3.82 -0.08 -9.21
N LEU A 50 -3.48 -0.63 -8.05
CA LEU A 50 -2.46 -0.07 -7.16
C LEU A 50 -1.04 -0.40 -7.61
N ILE A 51 -0.82 -1.55 -8.25
CA ILE A 51 0.49 -1.92 -8.82
C ILE A 51 0.92 -0.92 -9.91
N PRO A 52 0.13 -0.67 -10.98
CA PRO A 52 0.55 0.27 -12.02
C PRO A 52 0.66 1.70 -11.49
N VAL A 53 -0.21 2.11 -10.56
CA VAL A 53 -0.07 3.43 -9.91
C VAL A 53 1.21 3.52 -9.08
N GLY A 54 1.59 2.44 -8.38
CA GLY A 54 2.84 2.40 -7.62
C GLY A 54 4.06 2.49 -8.52
N ILE A 55 4.06 1.78 -9.65
CA ILE A 55 5.12 1.87 -10.66
C ILE A 55 5.21 3.30 -11.20
N LEU A 56 4.07 3.90 -11.58
CA LEU A 56 4.03 5.26 -12.08
C LEU A 56 4.54 6.28 -11.05
N TYR A 57 4.15 6.12 -9.78
CA TYR A 57 4.64 6.94 -8.68
C TYR A 57 6.16 6.85 -8.54
N CYS A 58 6.72 5.63 -8.53
CA CYS A 58 8.16 5.42 -8.45
C CYS A 58 8.90 6.04 -9.65
N LEU A 59 8.35 5.94 -10.87
CA LEU A 59 8.95 6.53 -12.06
C LEU A 59 8.96 8.06 -12.00
N ILE A 60 7.82 8.67 -11.66
CA ILE A 60 7.72 10.14 -11.53
C ILE A 60 8.69 10.61 -10.45
N PHE A 61 8.67 9.95 -9.29
CA PHE A 61 9.56 10.29 -8.18
C PHE A 61 11.03 10.22 -8.59
N ALA A 62 11.47 9.12 -9.24
CA ALA A 62 12.84 8.95 -9.70
C ALA A 62 13.26 10.04 -10.70
N VAL A 63 12.41 10.35 -11.68
CA VAL A 63 12.68 11.39 -12.68
C VAL A 63 12.78 12.77 -12.02
N SER A 64 11.81 13.11 -11.17
CA SER A 64 11.82 14.39 -10.43
C SER A 64 13.05 14.51 -9.53
N PHE A 65 13.45 13.43 -8.86
CA PHE A 65 14.60 13.40 -7.97
C PHE A 65 15.92 13.62 -8.74
N VAL A 66 16.13 12.88 -9.84
CA VAL A 66 17.31 13.05 -10.69
C VAL A 66 17.37 14.45 -11.32
N TRP A 67 16.22 14.96 -11.77
CA TRP A 67 16.16 16.30 -12.35
C TRP A 67 16.53 17.37 -11.32
N LEU A 68 15.93 17.34 -10.13
CA LEU A 68 16.25 18.28 -9.06
C LEU A 68 17.72 18.22 -8.64
N LEU A 69 18.32 17.04 -8.60
CA LEU A 69 19.76 16.89 -8.34
C LEU A 69 20.64 17.52 -9.43
N GLY A 70 20.22 17.45 -10.69
CA GLY A 70 21.03 17.91 -11.82
C GLY A 70 20.90 19.40 -12.14
N THR A 71 19.82 20.07 -11.75
CA THR A 71 19.52 21.45 -12.20
C THR A 71 19.38 22.49 -11.10
N SER A 72 19.36 22.10 -9.82
CA SER A 72 19.24 23.08 -8.74
C SER A 72 20.62 23.52 -8.23
N GLU A 73 20.90 24.82 -8.31
CA GLU A 73 22.08 25.43 -7.66
C GLU A 73 21.95 25.38 -6.12
N GLU A 74 20.72 25.48 -5.62
CA GLU A 74 20.36 25.29 -4.22
C GLU A 74 19.26 24.22 -4.10
N LEU A 75 19.61 23.05 -3.59
CA LEU A 75 18.62 22.04 -3.23
C LEU A 75 17.76 22.51 -2.06
N ASN A 76 16.47 22.14 -2.05
CA ASN A 76 15.60 22.32 -0.87
C ASN A 76 16.24 21.64 0.36
N PRO A 77 16.21 22.26 1.56
CA PRO A 77 16.73 21.69 2.81
C PRO A 77 16.40 20.21 3.06
N VAL A 78 15.18 19.78 2.72
CA VAL A 78 14.77 18.36 2.86
C VAL A 78 15.61 17.46 1.96
N MET A 79 15.83 17.89 0.72
CA MET A 79 16.56 17.10 -0.27
C MET A 79 18.08 17.17 -0.04
N GLN A 80 18.60 18.29 0.45
CA GLN A 80 19.98 18.37 0.95
C GLN A 80 20.22 17.38 2.09
N TRP A 81 19.28 17.32 3.03
CA TRP A 81 19.34 16.33 4.11
C TRP A 81 19.29 14.89 3.57
N GLU A 82 18.37 14.56 2.65
CA GLU A 82 18.29 13.22 2.05
C GLU A 82 19.60 12.80 1.38
N VAL A 83 20.18 13.68 0.56
CA VAL A 83 21.48 13.43 -0.10
C VAL A 83 22.58 13.22 0.92
N SER A 84 22.67 14.09 1.95
CA SER A 84 23.69 13.96 2.99
C SER A 84 23.63 12.63 3.75
N VAL A 85 22.41 12.11 4.00
CA VAL A 85 22.20 10.83 4.65
C VAL A 85 22.59 9.68 3.72
N ILE A 86 22.24 9.77 2.44
CA ILE A 86 22.62 8.78 1.43
C ILE A 86 24.15 8.72 1.29
N ASP A 87 24.81 9.86 1.15
CA ASP A 87 26.27 9.97 1.03
C ASP A 87 26.99 9.42 2.25
N TYR A 88 26.44 9.63 3.45
CA TYR A 88 26.96 9.04 4.69
C TYR A 88 26.85 7.50 4.71
N VAL A 89 25.78 6.95 4.13
CA VAL A 89 25.47 5.52 4.17
C VAL A 89 26.20 4.72 3.08
N ILE A 90 26.42 5.30 1.90
CA ILE A 90 27.13 4.67 0.76
C ILE A 90 28.44 3.96 1.17
N PRO A 91 29.40 4.62 1.87
CA PRO A 91 30.66 3.97 2.22
C PRO A 91 30.45 2.80 3.19
N ILE A 92 29.49 2.90 4.12
CA ILE A 92 29.16 1.82 5.06
C ILE A 92 28.65 0.61 4.28
N ILE A 93 27.72 0.81 3.34
CA ILE A 93 27.19 -0.27 2.48
C ILE A 93 28.33 -0.95 1.70
N ASN A 94 29.25 -0.18 1.12
CA ASN A 94 30.35 -0.71 0.32
C ASN A 94 31.36 -1.53 1.14
N THR A 95 31.40 -1.34 2.46
CA THR A 95 32.27 -2.12 3.37
C THR A 95 31.61 -3.37 3.95
N ILE A 96 30.30 -3.55 3.78
CA ILE A 96 29.57 -4.69 4.32
C ILE A 96 29.78 -5.92 3.43
N ASP A 97 30.28 -7.01 4.03
CA ASP A 97 30.24 -8.33 3.42
C ASP A 97 28.85 -8.96 3.58
N PHE A 98 28.07 -8.97 2.50
CA PHE A 98 26.70 -9.48 2.49
C PHE A 98 26.65 -11.01 2.59
N LYS A 99 26.68 -11.53 3.82
CA LYS A 99 26.45 -12.95 4.09
C LYS A 99 24.97 -13.22 4.37
N TRP A 100 24.33 -14.03 3.53
CA TRP A 100 22.91 -14.41 3.63
C TRP A 100 22.50 -15.06 4.97
N TYR A 101 23.45 -15.58 5.75
CA TYR A 101 23.23 -16.26 7.02
C TYR A 101 23.69 -15.46 8.26
N ALA A 102 24.28 -14.27 8.07
CA ALA A 102 24.75 -13.43 9.16
C ALA A 102 24.45 -11.96 8.84
N TYR A 103 23.36 -11.45 9.42
CA TYR A 103 23.06 -10.02 9.35
C TYR A 103 24.10 -9.24 10.16
N SER A 104 24.91 -8.42 9.49
CA SER A 104 25.86 -7.54 10.15
C SER A 104 25.14 -6.42 10.90
N LEU A 105 25.69 -6.03 12.05
CA LEU A 105 25.21 -4.87 12.82
C LEU A 105 25.19 -3.60 11.96
N ASP A 106 26.14 -3.49 11.03
CA ASP A 106 26.24 -2.37 10.08
C ASP A 106 25.07 -2.33 9.10
N LEU A 107 24.56 -3.48 8.64
CA LEU A 107 23.37 -3.54 7.79
C LEU A 107 22.12 -3.06 8.55
N LEU A 108 21.98 -3.46 9.82
CA LEU A 108 20.90 -2.97 10.66
C LEU A 108 21.02 -1.45 10.88
N ARG A 109 22.23 -0.95 11.13
CA ARG A 109 22.51 0.48 11.30
C ARG A 109 22.13 1.27 10.04
N VAL A 110 22.53 0.80 8.87
CA VAL A 110 22.15 1.39 7.58
C VAL A 110 20.64 1.41 7.42
N ALA A 111 19.95 0.31 7.73
CA ALA A 111 18.50 0.23 7.62
C ALA A 111 17.79 1.25 8.55
N VAL A 112 18.29 1.43 9.78
CA VAL A 112 17.76 2.42 10.73
C VAL A 112 17.97 3.84 10.24
N ILE A 113 19.14 4.14 9.65
CA ILE A 113 19.45 5.48 9.13
C ILE A 113 18.60 5.81 7.90
N LEU A 114 18.35 4.84 7.01
CA LEU A 114 17.54 5.03 5.81
C LEU A 114 16.02 4.97 6.07
N ALA A 115 15.59 4.42 7.21
CA ALA A 115 14.17 4.24 7.52
C ALA A 115 13.34 5.54 7.44
N PRO A 116 13.80 6.70 7.97
CA PRO A 116 13.06 7.96 7.85
C PRO A 116 12.83 8.38 6.39
N ILE A 117 13.86 8.26 5.53
CA ILE A 117 13.75 8.57 4.10
C ILE A 117 12.73 7.65 3.43
N ALA A 118 12.80 6.36 3.72
CA ALA A 118 11.84 5.38 3.21
C ALA A 118 10.41 5.70 3.68
N ILE A 119 10.22 6.08 4.95
CA ILE A 119 8.91 6.45 5.49
C ILE A 119 8.37 7.69 4.77
N ILE A 120 9.15 8.77 4.69
CA ILE A 120 8.72 10.04 4.08
C ILE A 120 8.32 9.81 2.62
N ASN A 121 9.11 9.05 1.86
CA ASN A 121 8.88 8.83 0.44
C ASN A 121 7.78 7.80 0.15
N VAL A 122 7.53 6.84 1.05
CA VAL A 122 6.44 5.86 0.88
C VAL A 122 5.10 6.39 1.40
N PHE A 123 5.10 7.35 2.33
CA PHE A 123 3.90 7.88 2.96
C PHE A 123 2.83 8.41 1.99
N PRO A 124 3.17 9.20 0.94
CA PRO A 124 2.20 9.66 -0.04
C PRO A 124 1.49 8.50 -0.76
N TYR A 125 2.24 7.45 -1.10
CA TYR A 125 1.68 6.26 -1.75
C TYR A 125 0.75 5.48 -0.81
N ILE A 126 1.08 5.39 0.49
CA ILE A 126 0.23 4.76 1.50
C ILE A 126 -1.12 5.49 1.61
N ILE A 127 -1.11 6.83 1.66
CA ILE A 127 -2.34 7.63 1.70
C ILE A 127 -3.18 7.37 0.46
N PHE A 128 -2.56 7.39 -0.72
CA PHE A 128 -3.27 7.13 -1.97
C PHE A 128 -3.89 5.72 -1.98
N SER A 129 -3.13 4.71 -1.54
CA SER A 129 -3.65 3.34 -1.37
C SER A 129 -4.88 3.31 -0.48
N TYR A 130 -4.84 4.01 0.66
CA TYR A 130 -5.96 4.04 1.58
C TYR A 130 -7.22 4.67 0.98
N ILE A 131 -7.07 5.74 0.18
CA ILE A 131 -8.18 6.39 -0.54
C ILE A 131 -8.78 5.43 -1.57
N VAL A 132 -7.94 4.78 -2.39
CA VAL A 132 -8.39 3.81 -3.41
C VAL A 132 -9.14 2.65 -2.74
N ASP A 133 -8.62 2.11 -1.65
CA ASP A 133 -9.26 1.03 -0.91
C ASP A 133 -10.64 1.46 -0.38
N THR A 134 -10.77 2.68 0.14
CA THR A 134 -12.04 3.25 0.59
C THR A 134 -13.06 3.34 -0.54
N ILE A 135 -12.65 3.84 -1.71
CA ILE A 135 -13.53 4.00 -2.88
C ILE A 135 -13.97 2.64 -3.43
N LEU A 136 -13.04 1.69 -3.56
CA LEU A 136 -13.34 0.34 -4.05
C LEU A 136 -14.34 -0.39 -3.14
N LEU A 137 -14.13 -0.30 -1.82
CA LEU A 137 -15.03 -0.91 -0.84
C LEU A 137 -16.43 -0.28 -0.90
N ARG A 138 -16.54 1.05 -0.89
CA ARG A 138 -17.85 1.74 -1.00
C ARG A 138 -18.59 1.38 -2.28
N ARG A 139 -17.88 1.32 -3.42
CA ARG A 139 -18.48 0.90 -4.70
C ARG A 139 -19.00 -0.53 -4.64
N ARG A 140 -18.25 -1.46 -4.04
CA ARG A 140 -18.69 -2.85 -3.92
C ARG A 140 -19.89 -2.99 -3.00
N VAL A 141 -19.90 -2.32 -1.85
CA VAL A 141 -21.06 -2.31 -0.94
C VAL A 141 -22.29 -1.74 -1.61
N LYS A 142 -22.16 -0.66 -2.39
CA LYS A 142 -23.28 -0.09 -3.17
C LYS A 142 -23.85 -1.07 -4.21
N VAL A 143 -22.99 -1.87 -4.84
CA VAL A 143 -23.44 -2.92 -5.78
C VAL A 143 -24.17 -4.03 -5.04
N LEU A 144 -23.62 -4.48 -3.90
CA LEU A 144 -24.26 -5.52 -3.08
C LEU A 144 -25.64 -5.06 -2.58
N ILE A 145 -25.78 -3.82 -2.08
CA ILE A 145 -27.09 -3.24 -1.70
C ILE A 145 -28.09 -3.38 -2.85
N LYS A 146 -27.67 -3.05 -4.07
CA LYS A 146 -28.54 -3.11 -5.25
C LYS A 146 -28.94 -4.54 -5.60
N GLU A 147 -27.98 -5.47 -5.56
CA GLU A 147 -28.18 -6.89 -5.85
C GLU A 147 -29.22 -7.50 -4.90
N TYR A 148 -29.01 -7.36 -3.59
CA TYR A 148 -29.96 -7.85 -2.58
C TYR A 148 -31.33 -7.15 -2.65
N SER A 149 -31.38 -5.83 -2.89
CA SER A 149 -32.67 -5.12 -3.04
C SER A 149 -33.47 -5.53 -4.28
N THR A 150 -32.83 -6.18 -5.25
CA THR A 150 -33.48 -6.66 -6.47
C THR A 150 -33.95 -8.11 -6.28
N ASP A 151 -33.18 -8.95 -5.57
CA ASP A 151 -33.59 -10.30 -5.20
C ASP A 151 -34.76 -10.32 -4.21
N GLU A 152 -34.79 -9.40 -3.23
CA GLU A 152 -35.91 -9.29 -2.29
C GLU A 152 -37.23 -8.93 -2.99
N LYS A 153 -37.18 -8.28 -4.16
CA LYS A 153 -38.34 -8.01 -5.02
C LYS A 153 -38.78 -9.19 -5.88
N LEU A 154 -37.96 -10.23 -6.03
CA LEU A 154 -38.28 -11.43 -6.80
C LEU A 154 -39.04 -12.49 -5.97
N PHE A 155 -39.05 -12.33 -4.64
CA PHE A 155 -39.76 -13.21 -3.70
C PHE A 155 -41.01 -12.57 -3.06
N GLY A 156 -41.45 -11.40 -3.54
CA GLY A 156 -42.65 -10.68 -3.08
C GLY A 156 -43.83 -10.82 -4.01
#